data_AF-A0A397S159-F1
#
_entry.id   AF-A0A397S159-F1
#
_cell.length_a   1.000
_cell.length_b   1.000
_cell.length_c   1.000
_cell.angle_alpha   90.00
_cell.angle_beta   90.00
_cell.angle_gamma   90.00
#
_symmetry.space_group_name_H-M   'P 1'
#
loop_
_entity.id
_entity.type
_entity.pdbx_description
1 polymer ?
#
loop_
_entity_poly.entity_id
_entity_poly.type
_entity_poly.pdbx_seq_one_letter_code
_entity_poly.pdbx_strand_id
1 'polypeptide(L)'
;MTGILTPSFHASSIHPEVEDLLNKVVGNYIKQKERQKMKPITSDCETLLRQENEELCILKQVLEKKIEELLELQEQYKSREVAMTRSLEESGEKVTQLSDSVALFKSIIPDTKKAIASAEKSIDILENKCQQLEDIISAKDRKIIALADNISSYTRYSDINIEPEIYSSTKERKLWVERCSESEYNLEVQKKYAFRLTSSIALRGNSIH
;
A
#
# COMPACT_ATOMS: atom_id res chain seq x y z
N MET A 1 11.43 143.32 -32.38
CA MET A 1 12.52 142.35 -32.59
C MET A 1 13.70 142.76 -31.75
N THR A 2 13.87 142.12 -30.60
CA THR A 2 15.07 142.17 -29.74
C THR A 2 15.01 140.89 -28.92
N GLY A 3 15.82 139.90 -29.30
CA GLY A 3 15.85 138.58 -28.70
C GLY A 3 16.70 138.54 -27.43
N ILE A 4 16.22 137.87 -26.39
CA ILE A 4 16.99 137.54 -25.19
C ILE A 4 17.12 136.02 -25.14
N LEU A 5 18.36 135.57 -25.34
CA LEU A 5 18.82 134.19 -25.20
C LEU A 5 18.77 133.78 -23.73
N THR A 6 18.11 132.66 -23.44
CA THR A 6 18.22 131.94 -22.17
C THR A 6 19.58 131.23 -22.10
N PRO A 7 20.43 131.50 -21.09
CA PRO A 7 21.69 130.79 -20.94
C PRO A 7 21.45 129.40 -20.34
N SER A 8 21.94 128.37 -21.01
CA SER A 8 22.11 127.03 -20.46
C SER A 8 23.22 127.04 -19.41
N PHE A 9 22.90 126.66 -18.17
CA PHE A 9 23.89 126.41 -17.13
C PHE A 9 24.55 125.05 -17.41
N HIS A 10 25.78 125.08 -17.91
CA HIS A 10 26.65 123.92 -18.07
C HIS A 10 27.31 123.63 -16.71
N ALA A 11 27.12 122.42 -16.19
CA ALA A 11 27.75 121.98 -14.95
C ALA A 11 29.28 121.90 -15.12
N SER A 12 29.99 122.52 -14.18
CA SER A 12 31.44 122.67 -14.13
C SER A 12 32.20 121.34 -14.22
N SER A 13 33.28 121.35 -15.02
CA SER A 13 34.19 120.23 -15.27
C SER A 13 34.95 119.81 -14.00
N ILE A 14 34.71 118.59 -13.54
CA ILE A 14 35.62 117.90 -12.62
C ILE A 14 36.92 117.64 -13.39
N HIS A 15 38.06 117.91 -12.76
CA HIS A 15 39.37 117.65 -13.35
C HIS A 15 39.51 116.13 -13.61
N PRO A 16 39.95 115.66 -14.79
CA PRO A 16 39.97 114.24 -15.16
C PRO A 16 40.64 113.34 -14.11
N GLU A 17 41.67 113.87 -13.44
CA GLU A 17 42.44 113.19 -12.40
C GLU A 17 41.62 112.93 -11.11
N VAL A 18 40.66 113.82 -10.80
CA VAL A 18 39.73 113.65 -9.66
C VAL A 18 38.67 112.60 -9.98
N GLU A 19 38.20 112.56 -11.23
CA GLU A 19 37.26 111.55 -11.71
C GLU A 19 37.87 110.14 -11.71
N ASP A 20 39.13 110.00 -12.16
CA ASP A 20 39.87 108.74 -12.11
C ASP A 20 40.10 108.26 -10.67
N LEU A 21 40.45 109.18 -9.75
CA LEU A 21 40.64 108.85 -8.35
C LEU A 21 39.32 108.37 -7.71
N LEU A 22 38.21 109.05 -8.02
CA LEU A 22 36.89 108.68 -7.51
C LEU A 22 36.46 107.31 -8.05
N ASN A 23 36.62 107.06 -9.35
CA ASN A 23 36.31 105.77 -9.97
C ASN A 23 37.15 104.64 -9.39
N LYS A 24 38.43 104.89 -9.09
CA LYS A 24 39.32 103.93 -8.43
C LYS A 24 38.87 103.61 -7.01
N VAL A 25 38.49 104.62 -6.22
CA VAL A 25 38.02 104.42 -4.84
C VAL A 25 36.67 103.70 -4.81
N VAL A 26 35.72 104.11 -5.66
CA VAL A 26 34.41 103.46 -5.80
C VAL A 26 34.58 102.01 -6.27
N GLY A 27 35.42 101.76 -7.28
CA GLY A 27 35.73 100.41 -7.75
C GLY A 27 36.35 99.52 -6.66
N ASN A 28 37.24 100.08 -5.83
CA ASN A 28 37.82 99.37 -4.69
C ASN A 28 36.77 99.04 -3.61
N TYR A 29 35.89 100.00 -3.30
CA TYR A 29 34.80 99.80 -2.34
C TYR A 29 33.81 98.72 -2.79
N ILE A 30 33.45 98.70 -4.08
CA ILE A 30 32.59 97.65 -4.65
C ILE A 30 33.25 96.28 -4.54
N LYS A 31 34.53 96.16 -4.91
CA LYS A 31 35.29 94.89 -4.78
C LYS A 31 35.36 94.42 -3.33
N GLN A 32 35.51 95.34 -2.38
CA GLN A 32 35.52 95.02 -0.96
C GLN A 32 34.14 94.55 -0.46
N LYS A 33 33.07 95.20 -0.90
CA LYS A 33 31.69 94.80 -0.57
C LYS A 33 31.30 93.45 -1.17
N GLU A 34 31.70 93.16 -2.41
CA GLU A 34 31.47 91.85 -3.03
C GLU A 34 32.23 90.73 -2.29
N ARG A 35 33.49 90.98 -1.87
CA ARG A 35 34.24 90.06 -1.00
C ARG A 35 33.59 89.82 0.37
N GLN A 36 32.90 90.81 0.93
CA GLN A 36 32.16 90.66 2.18
C GLN A 36 30.81 89.94 2.00
N LYS A 37 30.17 90.05 0.82
CA LYS A 37 28.90 89.37 0.50
C LYS A 37 29.08 87.87 0.29
N MET A 38 30.18 87.46 -0.35
CA MET A 38 30.56 86.05 -0.41
C MET A 38 31.14 85.64 0.95
N LYS A 39 30.28 85.23 1.89
CA LYS A 39 30.77 84.48 3.06
C LYS A 39 31.50 83.24 2.53
N PRO A 40 32.78 83.05 2.87
CA PRO A 40 33.42 81.75 2.66
C PRO A 40 32.58 80.72 3.40
N ILE A 41 32.31 79.58 2.76
CA ILE A 41 31.84 78.41 3.49
C ILE A 41 32.89 78.19 4.60
N THR A 42 32.47 78.32 5.85
CA THR A 42 33.36 78.09 6.98
C THR A 42 33.83 76.64 6.91
N SER A 43 35.07 76.35 7.31
CA SER A 43 35.60 74.97 7.28
C SER A 43 34.65 73.98 7.96
N ASP A 44 33.94 74.43 8.98
CA ASP A 44 32.94 73.65 9.73
C ASP A 44 31.79 73.14 8.84
N CYS A 45 31.29 73.98 7.91
CA CYS A 45 30.23 73.57 6.98
C CYS A 45 30.73 72.53 5.96
N GLU A 46 31.96 72.70 5.48
CA GLU A 46 32.58 71.77 4.53
C GLU A 46 32.83 70.40 5.17
N THR A 47 33.24 70.39 6.43
CA THR A 47 33.47 69.16 7.20
C THR A 47 32.16 68.42 7.47
N LEU A 48 31.08 69.13 7.83
CA LEU A 48 29.75 68.55 8.03
C LEU A 48 29.18 67.93 6.76
N LEU A 49 29.27 68.62 5.62
CA LEU A 49 28.82 68.10 4.32
C LEU A 49 29.59 66.85 3.90
N ARG A 50 30.89 66.78 4.23
CA ARG A 50 31.72 65.62 3.94
C ARG A 50 31.29 64.41 4.78
N GLN A 51 31.03 64.63 6.06
CA GLN A 51 30.53 63.59 6.97
C GLN A 51 29.16 63.07 6.51
N GLU A 52 28.21 63.96 6.21
CA GLU A 52 26.87 63.58 5.74
C GLU A 52 26.94 62.76 4.43
N ASN A 53 27.85 63.12 3.51
CA ASN A 53 28.07 62.35 2.29
C ASN A 53 28.66 60.95 2.56
N GLU A 54 29.57 60.82 3.53
CA GLU A 54 30.11 59.52 3.94
C GLU A 54 29.02 58.64 4.55
N GLU A 55 28.16 59.21 5.41
CA GLU A 55 27.00 58.53 5.99
C GLU A 55 26.00 58.09 4.90
N LEU A 56 25.71 58.96 3.93
CA LEU A 56 24.86 58.64 2.78
C LEU A 56 25.45 57.53 1.91
N CYS A 57 26.77 57.50 1.73
CA CYS A 57 27.45 56.46 0.97
C CYS A 57 27.30 55.09 1.63
N ILE A 58 27.49 55.03 2.96
CA ILE A 58 27.29 53.81 3.75
C ILE A 58 25.83 53.36 3.69
N LEU A 59 24.89 54.28 3.87
CA LEU A 59 23.46 53.98 3.84
C LEU A 59 23.03 53.43 2.48
N LYS A 60 23.54 54.00 1.39
CA LYS A 60 23.31 53.52 0.02
C LYS A 60 23.76 52.07 -0.15
N GLN A 61 24.97 51.72 0.27
CA GLN A 61 25.49 50.35 0.17
C GLN A 61 24.65 49.36 0.99
N VAL A 62 24.22 49.75 2.18
CA VAL A 62 23.34 48.93 3.02
C VAL A 62 21.99 48.68 2.35
N LEU A 63 21.42 49.72 1.72
CA LEU A 63 20.15 49.59 0.98
C LEU A 63 20.29 48.73 -0.27
N GLU A 64 21.36 48.89 -1.04
CA GLU A 64 21.67 48.05 -2.20
C GLU A 64 21.77 46.57 -1.80
N LYS A 65 22.47 46.27 -0.70
CA LYS A 65 22.55 44.91 -0.17
C LYS A 65 21.18 44.35 0.23
N LYS A 66 20.34 45.16 0.90
CA LYS A 66 18.97 44.75 1.25
C LYS A 66 18.10 44.50 0.03
N ILE A 67 18.27 45.28 -1.05
CA ILE A 67 17.55 45.06 -2.31
C ILE A 67 17.95 43.72 -2.91
N GLU A 68 19.24 43.40 -2.95
CA GLU A 68 19.74 42.11 -3.46
C GLU A 68 19.19 40.93 -2.64
N GLU A 69 19.24 41.01 -1.31
CA GLU A 69 18.69 39.97 -0.42
C GLU A 69 17.18 39.76 -0.64
N LEU A 70 16.43 40.83 -0.88
CA LEU A 70 14.99 40.76 -1.18
C LEU A 70 14.71 40.15 -2.56
N LEU A 71 15.54 40.42 -3.56
CA LEU A 71 15.42 39.82 -4.90
C LEU A 71 15.70 38.32 -4.86
N GLU A 72 16.74 37.89 -4.14
CA GLU A 72 17.05 36.47 -3.96
C GLU A 72 15.89 35.76 -3.25
N LEU A 73 15.37 36.36 -2.18
CA LEU A 73 14.23 35.83 -1.45
C LEU A 73 12.99 35.70 -2.35
N GLN A 74 12.71 36.69 -3.19
CA GLN A 74 11.61 36.66 -4.14
C GLN A 74 11.73 35.49 -5.14
N GLU A 75 12.91 35.26 -5.70
CA GLU A 75 13.16 34.14 -6.62
C GLU A 75 13.02 32.79 -5.91
N GLN A 76 13.47 32.68 -4.65
CA GLN A 76 13.24 31.47 -3.85
C GLN A 76 11.74 31.19 -3.63
N TYR A 77 10.94 32.21 -3.28
CA TYR A 77 9.50 32.04 -3.11
C TYR A 77 8.81 31.61 -4.41
N LYS A 78 9.19 32.22 -5.54
CA LYS A 78 8.66 31.88 -6.86
C LYS A 78 9.01 30.45 -7.26
N SER A 79 10.25 30.02 -7.03
CA SER A 79 10.69 28.65 -7.26
C SER A 79 9.90 27.65 -6.40
N ARG A 80 9.68 27.98 -5.12
CA ARG A 80 8.90 27.16 -4.19
C ARG A 80 7.43 27.07 -4.59
N GLU A 81 6.83 28.16 -5.04
CA GLU A 81 5.46 28.18 -5.53
C GLU A 81 5.29 27.24 -6.73
N VAL A 82 6.20 27.30 -7.71
CA VAL A 82 6.20 26.40 -8.87
C VAL A 82 6.39 24.93 -8.48
N ALA A 83 7.24 24.65 -7.48
CA ALA A 83 7.40 23.29 -6.97
C ALA A 83 6.11 22.77 -6.31
N MET A 84 5.43 23.63 -5.54
CA MET A 84 4.20 23.28 -4.84
C MET A 84 3.03 23.06 -5.80
N THR A 85 2.89 23.88 -6.84
CA THR A 85 1.84 23.71 -7.87
C THR A 85 2.02 22.41 -8.64
N ARG A 86 3.25 22.07 -9.04
CA ARG A 86 3.54 20.78 -9.71
C ARG A 86 3.22 19.59 -8.81
N SER A 87 3.61 19.65 -7.54
CA SER A 87 3.29 18.59 -6.58
C SER A 87 1.79 18.44 -6.36
N LEU A 88 1.04 19.55 -6.37
CA LEU A 88 -0.40 19.54 -6.23
C LEU A 88 -1.06 18.88 -7.44
N GLU A 89 -0.63 19.23 -8.66
CA GLU A 89 -1.11 18.63 -9.91
C GLU A 89 -0.88 17.11 -9.94
N GLU A 90 0.34 16.66 -9.63
CA GLU A 90 0.67 15.23 -9.56
C GLU A 90 -0.19 14.49 -8.53
N SER A 91 -0.44 15.11 -7.37
CA SER A 91 -1.31 14.52 -6.36
C SER A 91 -2.77 14.47 -6.80
N GLY A 92 -3.23 15.47 -7.58
CA GLY A 92 -4.56 15.50 -8.18
C GLY A 92 -4.77 14.36 -9.17
N GLU A 93 -3.79 14.09 -10.04
CA GLU A 93 -3.82 12.95 -10.97
C GLU A 93 -3.87 11.60 -10.24
N LYS A 94 -3.14 11.45 -9.14
CA LYS A 94 -3.21 10.23 -8.31
C LYS A 94 -4.60 10.06 -7.69
N VAL A 95 -5.24 11.14 -7.25
CA VAL A 95 -6.60 11.11 -6.71
C VAL A 95 -7.61 10.71 -7.78
N THR A 96 -7.49 11.20 -9.01
CA THR A 96 -8.40 10.80 -10.10
C THR A 96 -8.25 9.33 -10.45
N GLN A 97 -7.02 8.82 -10.57
CA GLN A 97 -6.75 7.39 -10.80
C GLN A 97 -7.32 6.48 -9.70
N LEU A 98 -7.17 6.90 -8.43
CA LEU A 98 -7.76 6.18 -7.29
C LEU A 98 -9.29 6.20 -7.35
N SER A 99 -9.88 7.33 -7.71
CA SER A 99 -11.33 7.46 -7.86
C SER A 99 -11.88 6.52 -8.94
N ASP A 100 -11.22 6.44 -10.10
CA ASP A 100 -11.61 5.54 -11.18
C ASP A 100 -11.49 4.07 -10.78
N SER A 101 -10.42 3.72 -10.08
CA SER A 101 -10.23 2.37 -9.53
C SER A 101 -11.34 1.99 -8.54
N VAL A 102 -11.72 2.92 -7.66
CA VAL A 102 -12.83 2.73 -6.71
C VAL A 102 -14.16 2.56 -7.45
N ALA A 103 -14.42 3.33 -8.51
CA ALA A 103 -15.62 3.19 -9.33
C ALA A 103 -15.69 1.82 -10.02
N LEU A 104 -14.56 1.36 -10.57
CA LEU A 104 -14.45 0.03 -11.16
C LEU A 104 -14.77 -1.08 -10.14
N PHE A 105 -14.16 -1.03 -8.95
CA PHE A 105 -14.44 -2.02 -7.91
C PHE A 105 -15.90 -2.00 -7.44
N LYS A 106 -16.50 -0.81 -7.30
CA LYS A 106 -17.93 -0.69 -6.97
C LYS A 106 -18.82 -1.37 -8.00
N SER A 107 -18.45 -1.36 -9.28
CA SER A 107 -19.18 -2.06 -10.35
C SER A 107 -18.99 -3.57 -10.31
N ILE A 108 -17.81 -4.09 -9.95
CA ILE A 108 -17.49 -5.53 -10.01
C ILE A 108 -18.00 -6.29 -8.78
N ILE A 109 -18.04 -5.63 -7.61
CA ILE A 109 -18.44 -6.25 -6.34
C ILE A 109 -19.83 -6.93 -6.42
N PRO A 110 -20.89 -6.31 -6.96
CA PRO A 110 -22.22 -6.91 -7.01
C PRO A 110 -22.26 -8.21 -7.83
N ASP A 111 -21.62 -8.23 -9.00
CA ASP A 111 -21.58 -9.40 -9.87
C ASP A 111 -20.81 -10.55 -9.21
N THR A 112 -19.70 -10.22 -8.56
CA THR A 112 -18.89 -11.19 -7.81
C THR A 112 -19.69 -11.79 -6.65
N LYS A 113 -20.43 -10.96 -5.90
CA LYS A 113 -21.33 -11.42 -4.83
C LYS A 113 -22.42 -12.35 -5.36
N LYS A 114 -23.00 -12.04 -6.52
CA LYS A 114 -24.01 -12.88 -7.16
C LYS A 114 -23.43 -14.23 -7.59
N ALA A 115 -22.22 -14.25 -8.15
CA ALA A 115 -21.53 -15.48 -8.52
C ALA A 115 -21.24 -16.37 -7.29
N ILE A 116 -20.77 -15.76 -6.19
CA ILE A 116 -20.53 -16.46 -4.92
C ILE A 116 -21.82 -17.10 -4.39
N ALA A 117 -22.92 -16.33 -4.30
CA ALA A 117 -24.20 -16.87 -3.83
C ALA A 117 -24.73 -18.02 -4.71
N SER A 118 -24.49 -17.97 -6.02
CA SER A 118 -24.85 -19.06 -6.93
C SER A 118 -23.97 -20.31 -6.71
N ALA A 119 -22.68 -20.12 -6.42
CA ALA A 119 -21.76 -21.21 -6.13
C ALA A 119 -22.12 -21.89 -4.79
N GLU A 120 -22.41 -21.12 -3.74
CA GLU A 120 -22.87 -21.61 -2.44
C GLU A 120 -24.10 -22.51 -2.60
N LYS A 121 -25.12 -22.05 -3.34
CA LYS A 121 -26.32 -22.86 -3.61
C LYS A 121 -26.00 -24.18 -4.33
N SER A 122 -25.00 -24.19 -5.20
CA SER A 122 -24.60 -25.39 -5.95
C SER A 122 -23.83 -26.36 -5.04
N ILE A 123 -23.02 -25.84 -4.11
CA ILE A 123 -22.31 -26.62 -3.09
C ILE A 123 -23.31 -27.32 -2.17
N ASP A 124 -24.31 -26.61 -1.64
CA ASP A 124 -25.37 -27.19 -0.79
C ASP A 124 -26.07 -28.39 -1.46
N ILE A 125 -26.38 -28.27 -2.75
CA ILE A 125 -27.03 -29.34 -3.52
C ILE A 125 -26.09 -30.56 -3.65
N LEU A 126 -24.79 -30.32 -3.86
CA LEU A 126 -23.80 -31.39 -3.97
C LEU A 126 -23.57 -32.07 -2.63
N GLU A 127 -23.48 -31.31 -1.55
CA GLU A 127 -23.30 -31.83 -0.19
C GLU A 127 -24.46 -32.75 0.20
N ASN A 128 -25.71 -32.36 -0.11
CA ASN A 128 -26.88 -33.22 0.09
C ASN A 128 -26.76 -34.55 -0.69
N LYS A 129 -26.32 -34.50 -1.95
CA LYS A 129 -26.13 -35.71 -2.77
C LYS A 129 -25.02 -36.61 -2.20
N CYS A 130 -23.93 -36.03 -1.72
CA CYS A 130 -22.86 -36.78 -1.06
C CYS A 130 -23.40 -37.51 0.18
N GLN A 131 -24.17 -36.83 1.02
CA GLN A 131 -24.78 -37.45 2.20
C GLN A 131 -25.69 -38.64 1.84
N GLN A 132 -26.52 -38.49 0.81
CA GLN A 132 -27.37 -39.59 0.32
C GLN A 132 -26.55 -40.80 -0.15
N LEU A 133 -25.42 -40.56 -0.83
CA LEU A 133 -24.55 -41.64 -1.28
C LEU A 133 -23.84 -42.33 -0.12
N GLU A 134 -23.40 -41.58 0.90
CA GLU A 134 -22.84 -42.14 2.13
C GLU A 134 -23.83 -43.04 2.88
N ASP A 135 -25.10 -42.63 2.95
CA ASP A 135 -26.16 -43.45 3.55
C ASP A 135 -26.36 -44.76 2.78
N ILE A 136 -26.36 -44.69 1.44
CA ILE A 136 -26.48 -45.86 0.57
C ILE A 136 -25.29 -46.81 0.74
N ILE A 137 -24.06 -46.27 0.76
CA ILE A 137 -22.84 -47.06 0.98
C ILE A 137 -22.89 -47.73 2.36
N SER A 138 -23.21 -46.96 3.41
CA SER A 138 -23.37 -47.48 4.76
C SER A 138 -24.40 -48.62 4.86
N ALA A 139 -25.52 -48.49 4.14
CA ALA A 139 -26.53 -49.54 4.09
C ALA A 139 -26.05 -50.79 3.32
N LYS A 140 -25.28 -50.61 2.26
CA LYS A 140 -24.67 -51.72 1.50
C LYS A 140 -23.59 -52.43 2.32
N ASP A 141 -22.75 -51.70 3.02
CA ASP A 141 -21.70 -52.25 3.88
C ASP A 141 -22.29 -53.15 4.97
N ARG A 142 -23.36 -52.69 5.64
CA ARG A 142 -24.10 -53.53 6.60
C ARG A 142 -24.64 -54.81 5.98
N LYS A 143 -25.16 -54.76 4.74
CA LYS A 143 -25.65 -55.96 4.03
C LYS A 143 -24.51 -56.91 3.66
N ILE A 144 -23.36 -56.38 3.23
CA ILE A 144 -22.18 -57.19 2.92
C ILE A 144 -21.69 -57.90 4.18
N ILE A 145 -21.58 -57.19 5.31
CA ILE A 145 -21.21 -57.79 6.60
C ILE A 145 -22.17 -58.91 6.97
N ALA A 146 -23.49 -58.67 6.92
CA ALA A 146 -24.48 -59.69 7.24
C ALA A 146 -24.40 -60.93 6.33
N LEU A 147 -24.14 -60.74 5.03
CA LEU A 147 -23.94 -61.84 4.09
C LEU A 147 -22.64 -62.61 4.37
N ALA A 148 -21.55 -61.90 4.68
CA ALA A 148 -20.27 -62.51 5.04
C ALA A 148 -20.38 -63.35 6.32
N ASP A 149 -21.08 -62.84 7.33
CA ASP A 149 -21.36 -63.57 8.58
C ASP A 149 -22.18 -64.85 8.31
N ASN A 150 -23.19 -64.75 7.43
CA ASN A 150 -24.00 -65.89 7.02
C ASN A 150 -23.16 -66.95 6.28
N ILE A 151 -22.34 -66.54 5.30
CA ILE A 151 -21.43 -67.46 4.59
C ILE A 151 -20.46 -68.12 5.57
N SER A 152 -19.84 -67.35 6.49
CA SER A 152 -18.95 -67.89 7.52
C SER A 152 -19.65 -68.94 8.38
N SER A 153 -20.94 -68.72 8.70
CA SER A 153 -21.73 -69.70 9.44
C SER A 153 -21.96 -70.99 8.65
N TYR A 154 -22.30 -70.91 7.35
CA TYR A 154 -22.51 -72.09 6.52
C TYR A 154 -21.22 -72.86 6.30
N THR A 155 -20.11 -72.18 6.02
CA THR A 155 -18.79 -72.81 5.78
C THR A 155 -18.31 -73.57 7.01
N ARG A 156 -18.68 -73.15 8.22
CA ARG A 156 -18.39 -73.87 9.47
C ARG A 156 -19.10 -75.22 9.60
N TYR A 157 -20.21 -75.45 8.87
CA TYR A 157 -21.02 -76.67 8.95
C TYR A 157 -20.99 -77.54 7.69
N SER A 158 -20.36 -77.09 6.60
CA SER A 158 -20.57 -77.67 5.26
C SER A 158 -19.33 -78.31 4.61
N ASP A 159 -18.24 -78.54 5.36
CA ASP A 159 -17.21 -79.44 4.85
C ASP A 159 -17.72 -80.89 4.97
N ILE A 160 -18.49 -81.31 3.95
CA ILE A 160 -19.16 -82.62 3.84
C ILE A 160 -18.16 -83.78 3.93
N ASN A 161 -16.87 -83.48 3.72
CA ASN A 161 -15.78 -84.44 3.79
C ASN A 161 -15.13 -84.51 5.18
N ILE A 162 -15.45 -83.62 6.11
CA ILE A 162 -14.97 -83.67 7.50
C ILE A 162 -16.08 -84.21 8.39
N GLU A 163 -15.77 -85.19 9.24
CA GLU A 163 -16.71 -85.72 10.21
C GLU A 163 -17.16 -84.59 11.17
N PRO A 164 -18.46 -84.27 11.21
CA PRO A 164 -18.97 -83.15 11.98
C PRO A 164 -18.82 -83.43 13.48
N GLU A 165 -18.63 -82.37 14.27
CA GLU A 165 -18.53 -82.49 15.73
C GLU A 165 -19.84 -82.90 16.38
N ILE A 166 -20.95 -82.42 15.80
CA ILE A 166 -22.30 -82.70 16.25
C ILE A 166 -23.08 -83.19 15.03
N TYR A 167 -23.62 -84.40 15.13
CA TYR A 167 -24.48 -84.96 14.11
C TYR A 167 -25.86 -84.29 14.17
N SER A 168 -26.33 -83.80 13.03
CA SER A 168 -27.65 -83.17 12.90
C SER A 168 -28.78 -84.20 12.94
N SER A 169 -28.48 -85.47 12.65
CA SER A 169 -29.46 -86.57 12.75
C SER A 169 -28.83 -87.94 13.00
N THR A 170 -29.64 -88.89 13.49
CA THR A 170 -29.23 -90.30 13.63
C THR A 170 -28.89 -90.94 12.27
N LYS A 171 -29.55 -90.50 11.20
CA LYS A 171 -29.27 -90.99 9.83
C LYS A 171 -27.89 -90.53 9.35
N GLU A 172 -27.54 -89.28 9.62
CA GLU A 172 -26.22 -88.73 9.32
C GLU A 172 -25.11 -89.43 10.11
N ARG A 173 -25.32 -89.67 11.41
CA ARG A 173 -24.38 -90.46 12.23
C ARG A 173 -24.13 -91.85 11.65
N LYS A 174 -25.19 -92.56 11.25
CA LYS A 174 -25.05 -93.90 10.64
C LYS A 174 -24.25 -93.87 9.34
N LEU A 175 -24.49 -92.87 8.48
CA LEU A 175 -23.74 -92.69 7.23
C LEU A 175 -22.24 -92.45 7.48
N TRP A 176 -21.88 -91.66 8.50
CA TRP A 176 -20.48 -91.45 8.87
C TRP A 176 -19.82 -92.72 9.42
N VAL A 177 -20.51 -93.51 10.25
CA VAL A 177 -20.02 -94.80 10.75
C VAL A 177 -19.78 -95.80 9.60
N GLU A 178 -20.67 -95.83 8.61
CA GLU A 178 -20.52 -96.67 7.42
C GLU A 178 -19.30 -96.25 6.59
N ARG A 179 -19.12 -94.94 6.33
CA ARG A 179 -17.94 -94.40 5.65
C ARG A 179 -16.64 -94.67 6.41
N CYS A 180 -16.64 -94.56 7.74
CA CYS A 180 -15.49 -94.94 8.58
C CYS A 180 -15.13 -96.41 8.36
N SER A 181 -16.14 -97.29 8.42
CA SER A 181 -15.95 -98.74 8.24
C SER A 181 -15.45 -99.07 6.84
N GLU A 182 -15.94 -98.37 5.81
CA GLU A 182 -15.50 -98.53 4.42
C GLU A 182 -14.05 -98.04 4.23
N SER A 183 -13.65 -96.98 4.93
CA SER A 183 -12.28 -96.44 4.86
C SER A 183 -11.21 -97.39 5.38
N GLU A 184 -11.56 -98.33 6.27
CA GLU A 184 -10.65 -99.37 6.75
C GLU A 184 -10.18 -100.30 5.62
N TYR A 185 -10.99 -100.47 4.57
CA TYR A 185 -10.73 -101.38 3.45
C TYR A 185 -10.58 -100.66 2.10
N ASN A 186 -10.89 -99.36 2.03
CA ASN A 186 -10.84 -98.56 0.80
C ASN A 186 -10.02 -97.27 0.98
N LEU A 187 -8.81 -97.27 0.40
CA LEU A 187 -7.87 -96.13 0.47
C LEU A 187 -8.40 -94.85 -0.18
N GLU A 188 -9.30 -94.97 -1.16
CA GLU A 188 -9.89 -93.80 -1.83
C GLU A 188 -10.87 -93.08 -0.89
N VAL A 189 -11.61 -93.84 -0.08
CA VAL A 189 -12.50 -93.28 0.95
C VAL A 189 -11.69 -92.63 2.06
N GLN A 190 -10.55 -93.22 2.46
CA GLN A 190 -9.65 -92.65 3.45
C GLN A 190 -9.03 -91.30 3.02
N LYS A 191 -8.73 -91.12 1.73
CA LYS A 191 -8.22 -89.83 1.21
C LYS A 191 -9.30 -88.77 1.08
N LYS A 192 -10.54 -89.20 0.85
CA LYS A 192 -11.68 -88.33 0.58
C LYS A 192 -12.32 -87.75 1.83
N TYR A 193 -12.25 -88.45 2.97
CA TYR A 193 -12.92 -88.06 4.21
C TYR A 193 -11.94 -87.92 5.38
N ALA A 194 -12.12 -86.87 6.19
CA ALA A 194 -11.38 -86.66 7.43
C ALA A 194 -12.25 -87.07 8.63
N PHE A 195 -11.89 -88.19 9.26
CA PHE A 195 -12.61 -88.77 10.40
C PHE A 195 -12.04 -88.30 11.75
N ARG A 196 -12.89 -88.20 12.78
CA ARG A 196 -12.47 -87.90 14.15
C ARG A 196 -12.07 -89.21 14.86
N LEU A 197 -10.84 -89.28 15.37
CA LEU A 197 -10.24 -90.50 15.94
C LEU A 197 -10.95 -91.08 17.19
N THR A 198 -11.94 -90.38 17.75
CA THR A 198 -12.51 -90.65 19.08
C THR A 198 -13.56 -91.77 19.13
N SER A 199 -14.08 -92.24 17.99
CA SER A 199 -15.18 -93.22 17.97
C SER A 199 -14.73 -94.68 18.18
N SER A 200 -13.43 -94.96 18.24
CA SER A 200 -12.89 -96.35 18.23
C SER A 200 -12.56 -96.97 19.59
N ILE A 201 -12.81 -96.32 20.73
CA ILE A 201 -12.35 -96.85 22.05
C ILE A 201 -13.49 -97.33 22.97
N ALA A 202 -14.76 -97.03 22.72
CA ALA A 202 -15.81 -97.26 23.73
C ALA A 202 -16.57 -98.62 23.67
N LEU A 203 -16.35 -99.49 22.68
CA LEU A 203 -17.12 -100.76 22.57
C LEU A 203 -16.27 -102.02 22.33
N ARG A 204 -15.01 -102.01 22.80
CA ARG A 204 -14.17 -103.21 22.86
C ARG A 204 -13.64 -103.40 24.28
N GLY A 205 -14.46 -103.98 25.15
CA GLY A 205 -14.05 -104.39 26.48
C GLY A 205 -15.17 -105.09 27.27
N ASN A 206 -14.95 -106.38 27.55
CA ASN A 206 -15.63 -107.26 28.53
C ASN A 206 -16.83 -108.05 27.95
N SER A 207 -16.72 -109.28 27.45
CA SER A 207 -16.00 -110.49 27.89
C SER A 207 -16.60 -111.16 29.15
N ILE A 208 -17.23 -112.32 28.91
CA ILE A 208 -17.36 -113.52 29.77
C ILE A 208 -18.25 -113.38 31.02
N HIS A 209 -19.47 -113.93 30.99
CA HIS A 209 -19.75 -115.28 31.50
C HIS A 209 -21.10 -115.83 31.01
#